data_AF-A0A2H9N6Z0-F1
#
_entry.id   AF-A0A2H9N6Z0-F1
#
_cell.length_a   1.000
_cell.length_b   1.000
_cell.length_c   1.000
_cell.angle_alpha   90.00
_cell.angle_beta   90.00
_cell.angle_gamma   90.00
#
_symmetry.space_group_name_H-M   'P 1'
#
loop_
_entity.id
_entity.type
_entity.pdbx_description
1 polymer ?
#
loop_
_entity_poly.entity_id
_entity_poly.type
_entity_poly.pdbx_seq_one_letter_code
_entity_poly.pdbx_strand_id
1 'polypeptide(L)' 'YGFNEAILLDNFGFVSEGSGENIFVVKNGVLFTPPLSASILEGITRDSVIQIAKDAGFDIRFELMPREMLYV' A
#
# COMPACT_ATOMS: atom_id res chain seq x y z
N TYR A 1 -24.26 -1.11 1.94
CA TYR A 1 -23.03 -1.66 2.54
C TYR A 1 -22.37 -0.52 3.30
N GLY A 2 -22.34 -0.58 4.63
CA GLY A 2 -21.95 0.55 5.48
C GLY A 2 -20.44 0.70 5.66
N PHE A 3 -19.70 0.81 4.55
CA PHE A 3 -18.25 0.99 4.55
C PHE A 3 -17.87 2.43 4.20
N ASN A 4 -16.73 2.89 4.73
CA ASN A 4 -16.23 4.24 4.49
C ASN A 4 -15.41 4.37 3.20
N GLU A 5 -14.61 3.35 2.88
CA GLU A 5 -13.69 3.38 1.74
C GLU A 5 -13.65 2.04 1.01
N ALA A 6 -13.21 2.09 -0.25
CA ALA A 6 -12.95 0.92 -1.09
C ALA A 6 -11.44 0.71 -1.26
N ILE A 7 -11.01 -0.55 -1.28
CA ILE A 7 -9.67 -0.94 -1.72
C ILE A 7 -9.79 -1.40 -3.17
N LEU A 8 -9.08 -0.70 -4.06
CA LEU A 8 -9.07 -0.95 -5.49
C LEU A 8 -7.99 -1.99 -5.82
N LEU A 9 -8.28 -2.78 -6.86
CA LEU A 9 -7.32 -3.71 -7.45
C LEU A 9 -6.97 -3.23 -8.85
N ASP A 10 -5.76 -3.54 -9.30
CA ASP A 10 -5.36 -3.36 -10.70
C ASP A 10 -6.04 -4.39 -11.63
N ASN A 11 -5.79 -4.27 -12.93
CA ASN A 11 -6.38 -5.16 -13.94
C ASN A 11 -5.92 -6.62 -13.83
N PHE A 12 -4.89 -6.91 -13.02
CA PHE A 12 -4.37 -8.25 -12.76
C PHE A 12 -4.82 -8.80 -11.41
N GLY A 13 -5.56 -8.02 -10.61
CA GLY A 13 -6.10 -8.41 -9.32
C GLY A 13 -5.16 -8.17 -8.13
N PHE A 14 -4.07 -7.41 -8.32
CA PHE A 14 -3.20 -6.98 -7.22
C PHE A 14 -3.75 -5.72 -6.56
N VAL A 15 -3.40 -5.50 -5.30
CA VAL A 15 -3.75 -4.28 -4.56
C VAL A 15 -3.12 -3.07 -5.24
N SER A 16 -3.96 -2.09 -5.56
CA SER A 16 -3.59 -0.79 -6.08
C SER A 16 -3.68 0.23 -4.94
N GLU A 17 -4.80 0.94 -4.80
CA GLU A 17 -4.96 2.02 -3.82
C GLU A 17 -6.39 2.14 -3.29
N GLY A 18 -6.62 3.05 -2.34
CA GLY A 18 -7.95 3.49 -1.93
C GLY A 18 -8.54 4.54 -2.87
N SER A 19 -9.71 5.09 -2.57
CA SER A 19 -10.31 6.13 -3.41
C SER A 19 -9.52 7.45 -3.36
N GLY A 20 -8.80 7.70 -2.25
CA GLY A 20 -7.93 8.86 -2.07
C GLY A 20 -6.65 8.55 -1.27
N GLU A 21 -6.32 7.28 -1.07
CA GLU A 21 -5.26 6.84 -0.16
C GLU A 21 -4.32 5.81 -0.80
N ASN A 22 -3.04 5.86 -0.48
CA ASN A 22 -2.15 4.73 -0.77
C ASN A 22 -2.20 3.68 0.35
N ILE A 23 -2.00 2.41 0.00
CA ILE A 23 -2.07 1.29 0.95
C ILE A 23 -0.67 0.92 1.47
N PHE A 24 -0.60 0.65 2.78
CA PHE A 24 0.59 0.18 3.48
C PHE A 24 0.24 -1.03 4.36
N VAL A 25 1.07 -2.06 4.35
CA VAL A 25 0.91 -3.26 5.19
C VAL A 25 2.19 -3.51 5.94
N VAL A 26 2.13 -3.62 7.26
CA VAL A 26 3.27 -4.04 8.07
C VAL A 26 3.12 -5.51 8.43
N LYS A 27 4.08 -6.34 8.01
CA LYS A 27 4.10 -7.78 8.31
C LYS A 27 5.51 -8.21 8.68
N ASN A 28 5.65 -8.86 9.84
CA ASN A 28 6.94 -9.32 10.37
C ASN A 28 8.01 -8.21 10.42
N GLY A 29 7.62 -6.98 10.77
CA GLY A 29 8.52 -5.82 10.87
C GLY A 29 8.91 -5.18 9.52
N VAL A 30 8.37 -5.66 8.40
CA VAL A 30 8.60 -5.09 7.06
C VAL A 30 7.36 -4.34 6.62
N LEU A 31 7.54 -3.13 6.07
CA LEU A 31 6.47 -2.32 5.49
C LEU A 31 6.40 -2.57 3.98
N PHE A 32 5.26 -3.06 3.52
CA PHE A 32 4.94 -3.30 2.13
C PHE A 32 4.01 -2.21 1.62
N THR A 33 4.23 -1.76 0.40
CA THR A 33 3.30 -0.87 -0.32
C THR A 33 3.41 -1.16 -1.82
N PRO A 34 2.33 -1.01 -2.60
CA PRO A 34 2.40 -1.25 -4.03
C PRO A 34 3.43 -0.34 -4.74
N PRO A 35 4.14 -0.84 -5.77
CA PRO A 35 5.00 -0.01 -6.61
C PRO A 35 4.15 0.94 -7.46
N LEU A 36 4.74 2.04 -7.95
CA LEU A 36 4.03 2.99 -8.82
C LEU A 36 3.47 2.34 -10.11
N SER A 37 4.04 1.21 -10.53
CA SER A 37 3.54 0.43 -11.66
C SER A 37 2.25 -0.33 -11.38
N ALA A 38 1.79 -0.41 -10.13
CA ALA A 38 0.56 -1.11 -9.71
C ALA A 38 -0.71 -0.24 -9.85
N SER A 39 -0.72 0.66 -10.85
CA SER A 39 -1.83 1.56 -11.12
C SER A 39 -2.25 2.39 -9.90
N ILE A 40 -1.28 3.00 -9.20
CA ILE A 40 -1.52 3.89 -8.06
C ILE A 40 -1.13 5.33 -8.39
N LEU A 41 -1.68 6.29 -7.66
CA LEU A 41 -1.19 7.66 -7.66
C LEU A 41 0.11 7.78 -6.84
N GLU A 42 1.04 8.58 -7.35
CA GLU A 42 2.25 8.99 -6.61
C GLU A 42 1.87 10.04 -5.55
N GLY A 43 1.36 9.56 -4.41
CA GLY A 43 0.82 10.41 -3.36
C GLY A 43 1.90 11.12 -2.51
N ILE A 44 1.74 12.42 -2.28
CA ILE A 44 2.61 13.22 -1.40
C ILE A 44 2.62 12.68 0.04
N THR A 45 1.46 12.22 0.52
CA THR A 45 1.34 11.58 1.84
C THR A 45 2.13 10.26 1.89
N ARG A 46 2.14 9.51 0.78
CA ARG A 46 2.91 8.27 0.69
C ARG A 46 4.40 8.52 0.78
N ASP A 47 4.91 9.56 0.12
CA ASP A 47 6.32 9.93 0.23
C ASP A 47 6.69 10.29 1.67
N SER A 48 5.80 11.01 2.36
CA SER A 48 5.97 11.35 3.77
C SER A 48 6.00 10.09 4.66
N VAL A 49 5.08 9.13 4.44
CA VAL A 49 5.05 7.84 5.17
C VAL A 49 6.31 7.02 4.91
N ILE A 50 6.79 6.96 3.67
CA ILE A 50 8.02 6.25 3.30
C ILE A 50 9.21 6.87 4.04
N GLN A 51 9.30 8.20 4.10
CA GLN A 51 10.38 8.88 4.81
C GLN A 51 10.33 8.59 6.32
N ILE A 52 9.16 8.72 6.94
CA ILE A 52 8.96 8.42 8.37
C ILE A 52 9.32 6.95 8.67
N ALA A 53 8.92 6.01 7.83
CA ALA A 53 9.22 4.60 8.00
C ALA A 53 10.73 4.31 7.90
N LYS A 54 11.44 4.96 6.98
CA LYS A 54 12.92 4.89 6.90
C LYS A 54 13.57 5.42 8.17
N ASP A 55 13.14 6.58 8.65
CA ASP A 55 13.67 7.21 9.86
C ASP A 55 13.41 6.36 11.11
N ALA A 56 12.31 5.61 11.12
CA ALA A 56 11.96 4.64 12.16
C ALA A 56 12.66 3.27 12.01
N GLY A 57 13.46 3.07 10.95
CA GLY A 57 14.26 1.86 10.75
C GLY A 57 13.52 0.67 10.13
N PHE A 58 12.39 0.88 9.45
CA PHE A 58 11.70 -0.20 8.74
C PHE A 58 12.45 -0.64 7.47
N ASP A 59 12.45 -1.94 7.19
CA ASP A 59 12.65 -2.45 5.83
C ASP A 59 11.38 -2.14 5.03
N ILE A 60 11.53 -1.53 3.85
CA ILE A 60 10.42 -1.10 3.00
C ILE A 60 10.51 -1.83 1.68
N ARG A 61 9.41 -2.49 1.30
CA ARG A 61 9.32 -3.25 0.05
C ARG A 61 8.20 -2.76 -0.84
N PHE A 62 8.58 -2.44 -2.07
CA PHE A 62 7.68 -2.05 -3.15
C PHE A 62 7.38 -3.30 -3.99
N GLU A 63 6.31 -4.00 -3.64
CA GLU A 63 5.98 -5.31 -4.23
C GLU A 63 4.53 -5.34 -4.72
N LEU A 64 4.27 -6.13 -5.77
CA LEU A 64 2.89 -6.44 -6.15
C LEU A 64 2.24 -7.26 -5.05
N MET A 65 1.16 -6.73 -4.49
CA MET A 65 0.52 -7.31 -3.32
C MET A 65 -0.75 -8.05 -3.74
N PRO A 66 -0.82 -9.38 -3.61
CA PRO A 66 -2.09 -10.08 -3.78
C PRO A 66 -3.05 -9.65 -2.66
N ARG A 67 -4.35 -9.59 -2.93
CA ARG A 67 -5.36 -9.16 -1.95
C ARG A 67 -5.32 -9.98 -0.65
N GLU A 68 -4.86 -11.23 -0.73
CA GLU A 68 -4.69 -12.12 0.41
C GLU A 68 -3.69 -11.59 1.44
N MET A 69 -2.78 -10.69 1.07
CA MET A 69 -1.93 -9.97 2.04
C MET A 69 -2.72 -9.09 3.01
N LEU A 70 -3.95 -8.68 2.66
CA LEU A 70 -4.79 -7.82 3.48
C LEU A 70 -5.67 -8.58 4.48
N TYR A 71 -5.68 -9.92 4.40
CA TYR A 71 -6.45 -10.75 5.32
C TYR A 71 -5.60 -11.17 6.52
N VAL A 72 -6.26 -11.38 7.67
CA VAL A 72 -5.65 -11.81 8.94
C VAL A 72 -5.47 -13.32 8.96
#